data_AF-A0A497JC74-F1
#
_entry.id   AF-A0A497JC74-F1
#
_cell.length_a   1.000
_cell.length_b   1.000
_cell.length_c   1.000
_cell.angle_alpha   90.00
_cell.angle_beta   90.00
_cell.angle_gamma   90.00
#
_symmetry.space_group_name_H-M   'P 1'
#
loop_
_entity.id
_entity.type
_entity.pdbx_description
1 polymer ?
#
loop_
_entity_poly.entity_id
_entity_poly.type
_entity_poly.pdbx_seq_one_letter_code
_entity_poly.pdbx_strand_id
1 'polypeptide(L)'
;MLRTLELLNKSKIIESYKILDFKYGKKFYFLKIKAKIIDKSELYIREYVSEKEFLYSYHWQDEKGNLRIRWDNAPHYKNLKTYPHHKHISTNILESEETSIEDIIKFIEKKLDY
;
A
#
# COMPACT_ATOMS: atom_id res chain seq x y z
N MET A 1 -15.09 -9.50 6.09
CA MET A 1 -13.64 -9.76 6.21
C MET A 1 -12.95 -8.40 6.18
N LEU A 2 -11.66 -8.24 6.48
CA LEU A 2 -11.03 -6.90 6.32
C LEU A 2 -11.13 -6.48 4.85
N ARG A 3 -11.57 -5.25 4.55
CA ARG A 3 -11.78 -4.76 3.16
C ARG A 3 -10.54 -5.00 2.28
N THR A 4 -9.35 -4.77 2.83
CA THR A 4 -8.06 -5.02 2.18
C THR A 4 -7.92 -6.47 1.69
N LEU A 5 -8.30 -7.46 2.52
CA LEU A 5 -8.26 -8.87 2.14
C LEU A 5 -9.31 -9.21 1.07
N GLU A 6 -10.50 -8.60 1.15
CA GLU A 6 -11.54 -8.76 0.13
C GLU A 6 -11.09 -8.25 -1.23
N LEU A 7 -10.39 -7.11 -1.27
CA LEU A 7 -9.84 -6.54 -2.50
C LEU A 7 -8.71 -7.41 -3.07
N LEU A 8 -7.79 -7.89 -2.23
CA LEU A 8 -6.73 -8.80 -2.66
C LEU A 8 -7.28 -10.11 -3.24
N ASN A 9 -8.32 -10.68 -2.65
CA ASN A 9 -8.95 -11.91 -3.14
C ASN A 9 -9.71 -11.71 -4.47
N LYS A 10 -10.19 -10.49 -4.76
CA LYS A 10 -10.95 -10.19 -5.98
C LYS A 10 -10.09 -9.76 -7.16
N SER A 11 -8.89 -9.22 -6.89
CA SER A 11 -8.02 -8.72 -7.94
C SER A 11 -7.37 -9.84 -8.72
N LYS A 12 -7.33 -9.71 -10.05
CA LYS A 12 -6.76 -10.70 -10.97
C LYS A 12 -5.23 -10.66 -11.02
N ILE A 13 -4.63 -9.54 -10.61
CA ILE A 13 -3.17 -9.37 -10.62
C ILE A 13 -2.49 -9.91 -9.37
N ILE A 14 -3.25 -10.22 -8.32
CA ILE A 14 -2.72 -10.79 -7.07
C ILE A 14 -2.61 -12.31 -7.23
N GLU A 15 -1.38 -12.81 -7.29
CA GLU A 15 -1.11 -14.25 -7.38
C GLU A 15 -1.29 -14.94 -6.02
N SER A 16 -0.81 -14.30 -4.95
CA SER A 16 -0.96 -14.80 -3.57
C SER A 16 -0.65 -13.68 -2.57
N TYR A 17 -0.98 -13.88 -1.30
CA TYR A 17 -0.52 -12.99 -0.23
C TYR A 17 -0.30 -13.74 1.08
N LYS A 18 0.49 -13.14 1.96
CA LYS A 18 0.72 -13.58 3.34
C LYS A 18 0.49 -12.42 4.29
N ILE A 19 -0.30 -12.66 5.33
CA ILE A 19 -0.39 -11.75 6.48
C ILE A 19 0.89 -11.93 7.29
N LEU A 20 1.68 -10.87 7.41
CA LEU A 20 2.94 -10.85 8.14
C LEU A 20 2.75 -10.48 9.61
N ASP A 21 1.81 -9.59 9.90
CA ASP A 21 1.45 -9.18 11.26
C ASP A 21 0.00 -8.70 11.24
N PHE A 22 -0.76 -9.05 12.27
CA PHE A 22 -2.11 -8.57 12.48
C PHE A 22 -2.36 -8.41 13.97
N LYS A 23 -2.66 -7.18 14.38
CA LYS A 23 -2.97 -6.83 15.76
C LYS A 23 -4.28 -6.07 15.76
N TYR A 24 -5.12 -6.31 16.74
CA TYR A 24 -6.39 -5.61 16.86
C TYR A 24 -6.70 -5.36 18.33
N GLY A 25 -7.50 -4.33 18.56
CA GLY A 25 -8.10 -4.01 19.85
C GLY A 25 -9.50 -3.47 19.64
N LYS A 26 -10.14 -2.97 20.71
CA LYS A 26 -11.53 -2.51 20.65
C LYS A 26 -11.80 -1.41 19.62
N LYS A 27 -10.80 -0.56 19.34
CA LYS A 27 -10.94 0.66 18.53
C LYS A 27 -9.83 0.83 17.49
N PHE A 28 -9.02 -0.20 17.28
CA PHE A 28 -7.95 -0.14 16.30
C PHE A 28 -7.65 -1.50 15.70
N TYR A 29 -7.07 -1.49 14.51
CA TYR A 29 -6.34 -2.63 13.98
C TYR A 29 -5.06 -2.17 13.28
N PHE A 30 -4.11 -3.07 13.26
CA PHE A 30 -2.87 -2.98 12.51
C PHE A 30 -2.78 -4.21 11.61
N LEU A 31 -2.50 -3.98 10.33
CA LEU A 31 -2.38 -5.01 9.32
C LEU A 31 -1.09 -4.83 8.55
N LYS A 32 -0.31 -5.91 8.41
CA LYS A 32 0.86 -5.97 7.55
C LYS A 32 0.75 -7.18 6.63
N ILE A 33 0.76 -6.96 5.33
CA ILE A 33 0.65 -8.00 4.30
C ILE A 33 1.82 -7.89 3.34
N LYS A 34 2.26 -9.04 2.83
CA LYS A 34 3.07 -9.16 1.63
C LYS A 34 2.23 -9.87 0.56
N ALA A 35 1.90 -9.16 -0.52
CA ALA A 35 1.24 -9.71 -1.69
C ALA A 35 2.25 -9.92 -2.82
N LYS A 36 2.14 -11.06 -3.51
CA LYS A 36 2.88 -11.34 -4.74
C LYS A 36 1.97 -11.10 -5.93
N ILE A 37 2.48 -10.37 -6.90
CA ILE A 37 1.77 -10.00 -8.12
C ILE A 37 2.18 -10.97 -9.23
N ILE A 38 1.30 -11.19 -10.20
CA ILE A 38 1.51 -12.12 -11.33
C ILE A 38 2.79 -11.83 -12.16
N ASP A 39 3.29 -10.60 -12.18
CA ASP A 39 4.56 -10.22 -12.83
C ASP A 39 5.79 -10.50 -11.95
N LYS A 40 5.60 -11.24 -10.85
CA LYS A 40 6.57 -11.56 -9.79
C LYS A 40 6.99 -10.39 -8.91
N SER A 41 6.47 -9.18 -9.15
CA SER A 41 6.67 -8.05 -8.24
C SER A 41 5.96 -8.26 -6.91
N GLU A 42 6.35 -7.51 -5.89
CA GLU A 42 5.81 -7.63 -4.54
C GLU A 42 5.20 -6.31 -4.08
N LEU A 43 4.02 -6.39 -3.46
CA LEU A 43 3.35 -5.28 -2.80
C LEU A 43 3.29 -5.53 -1.30
N TYR A 44 3.97 -4.69 -0.53
CA TYR A 44 3.87 -4.67 0.93
C TYR A 44 2.83 -3.65 1.34
N ILE A 45 1.88 -4.08 2.15
CA ILE A 45 0.76 -3.29 2.62
C ILE A 45 0.90 -3.17 4.13
N ARG A 46 0.93 -1.95 4.65
CA ARG A 46 0.88 -1.66 6.08
C ARG A 46 -0.24 -0.67 6.33
N GLU A 47 -1.20 -1.04 7.14
CA GLU A 47 -2.32 -0.19 7.53
C GLU A 47 -2.42 -0.18 9.06
N TYR A 48 -2.57 1.00 9.64
CA TYR A 48 -3.01 1.18 11.01
C TYR A 48 -4.26 2.04 10.97
N VAL A 49 -5.34 1.53 11.54
CA VAL A 49 -6.64 2.19 11.51
C VAL A 49 -7.15 2.27 12.93
N SER A 50 -7.58 3.46 13.32
CA SER A 50 -8.25 3.73 14.59
C SER A 50 -9.36 4.75 14.37
N GLU A 51 -10.10 5.10 15.43
CA GLU A 51 -11.11 6.17 15.37
C GLU A 51 -10.53 7.54 14.98
N LYS A 52 -9.23 7.76 15.18
CA LYS A 52 -8.58 9.08 14.98
C LYS A 52 -7.61 9.13 13.82
N GLU A 53 -7.05 7.99 13.46
CA GLU A 53 -5.92 7.91 12.55
C GLU A 53 -6.13 6.80 11.55
N PHE A 54 -5.87 7.14 10.29
CA PHE A 54 -5.61 6.18 9.22
C PHE A 54 -4.18 6.38 8.76
N LEU A 55 -3.28 5.44 9.06
CA LEU A 55 -1.89 5.47 8.62
C LEU A 55 -1.66 4.32 7.64
N TYR A 56 -1.03 4.61 6.51
CA TYR A 56 -0.73 3.61 5.51
C TYR A 56 0.69 3.72 4.96
N SER A 57 1.18 2.58 4.48
CA SER A 57 2.37 2.46 3.64
C SER A 57 2.13 1.35 2.63
N TYR A 58 2.14 1.69 1.34
CA TYR A 58 2.01 0.75 0.24
C TYR A 58 3.31 0.75 -0.55
N HIS A 59 4.13 -0.28 -0.40
CA HIS A 59 5.46 -0.36 -1.01
C HIS A 59 5.45 -1.41 -2.12
N TRP A 60 5.60 -0.95 -3.36
CA TRP A 60 5.67 -1.81 -4.53
C TRP A 60 7.11 -1.91 -5.03
N GLN A 61 7.62 -3.13 -5.15
CA GLN A 61 8.99 -3.41 -5.58
C GLN A 61 9.04 -4.54 -6.61
N ASP A 62 10.07 -4.55 -7.45
CA ASP A 62 10.30 -5.65 -8.39
C ASP A 62 10.74 -6.95 -7.67
N GLU A 63 10.88 -8.05 -8.44
CA GLU A 63 11.31 -9.36 -7.91
C GLU A 63 12.71 -9.35 -7.27
N LYS A 64 13.53 -8.33 -7.57
CA LYS A 64 14.88 -8.14 -7.03
C LYS A 64 14.90 -7.24 -5.79
N GLY A 65 13.74 -6.72 -5.37
CA GLY A 65 13.59 -5.82 -4.24
C GLY A 65 13.86 -4.35 -4.55
N ASN A 66 14.00 -3.96 -5.83
CA ASN A 66 14.15 -2.56 -6.19
C ASN A 66 12.78 -1.87 -6.08
N LEU A 67 12.75 -0.74 -5.37
CA LEU A 67 11.56 0.06 -5.21
C LEU A 67 11.06 0.56 -6.57
N ARG A 68 9.82 0.23 -6.92
CA ARG A 68 9.10 0.86 -8.05
C ARG A 68 8.48 2.16 -7.57
N ILE A 69 7.54 2.06 -6.63
CA ILE A 69 6.86 3.20 -6.00
C ILE A 69 6.45 2.83 -4.58
N ARG A 70 6.55 3.76 -3.64
CA ARG A 70 5.93 3.62 -2.31
C ARG A 70 5.03 4.81 -2.02
N TRP A 71 3.82 4.58 -1.54
CA TRP A 71 2.89 5.61 -1.09
C TRP A 71 2.78 5.57 0.42
N ASP A 72 2.91 6.72 1.06
CA ASP A 72 2.89 6.86 2.51
C ASP A 72 2.11 8.10 2.92
N ASN A 73 1.61 8.12 4.16
CA ASN A 73 1.06 9.31 4.79
C ASN A 73 1.69 9.61 6.16
N ALA A 74 2.89 9.10 6.41
CA ALA A 74 3.65 9.45 7.60
C ALA A 74 4.03 10.94 7.58
N PRO A 75 3.86 11.69 8.70
CA PRO A 75 3.86 13.16 8.74
C PRO A 75 5.28 13.79 8.66
N HIS A 76 6.08 13.41 7.67
CA HIS A 76 7.46 13.85 7.53
C HIS A 76 7.64 15.13 6.69
N TYR A 77 6.87 15.30 5.62
CA TYR A 77 7.16 16.31 4.58
C TYR A 77 6.15 17.46 4.56
N LYS A 78 6.19 18.31 5.58
CA LYS A 78 5.23 19.42 5.81
C LYS A 78 5.17 20.48 4.71
N ASN A 79 6.18 20.52 3.85
CA ASN A 79 6.30 21.46 2.74
C ASN A 79 5.57 21.00 1.47
N LEU A 80 5.07 19.77 1.41
CA LEU A 80 4.28 19.28 0.28
C LEU A 80 2.85 19.81 0.36
N LYS A 81 2.25 20.16 -0.79
CA LYS A 81 0.85 20.59 -0.85
C LYS A 81 -0.12 19.49 -0.45
N THR A 82 0.27 18.24 -0.65
CA THR A 82 -0.51 17.04 -0.34
C THR A 82 -0.23 16.47 1.04
N TYR A 83 0.48 17.20 1.91
CA TYR A 83 0.81 16.74 3.27
C TYR A 83 -0.41 16.21 4.03
N PRO A 84 -0.31 15.04 4.70
CA PRO A 84 0.90 14.23 4.90
C PRO A 84 1.20 13.22 3.79
N HIS A 85 0.36 13.16 2.77
CA HIS A 85 0.41 12.17 1.70
C HIS A 85 1.54 12.48 0.72
N HIS A 86 2.30 11.43 0.39
CA HIS A 86 3.42 11.53 -0.54
C HIS A 86 3.73 10.16 -1.14
N LYS A 87 4.55 10.17 -2.19
CA LYS A 87 5.09 8.94 -2.77
C LYS A 87 6.59 9.03 -3.01
N HIS A 88 7.26 7.90 -2.85
CA HIS A 88 8.67 7.70 -3.15
C HIS A 88 8.80 7.01 -4.50
N ILE A 89 9.60 7.59 -5.40
CA ILE A 89 9.95 6.99 -6.69
C ILE A 89 11.47 7.10 -6.85
N SER A 90 12.16 5.95 -6.86
CA SER A 90 13.63 5.91 -6.75
C SER A 90 14.09 6.71 -5.52
N THR A 91 14.92 7.74 -5.69
CA THR A 91 15.41 8.61 -4.62
C THR A 91 14.56 9.87 -4.39
N ASN A 92 13.47 10.04 -5.15
CA ASN A 92 12.65 11.26 -5.11
C ASN A 92 11.40 11.08 -4.23
N ILE A 93 11.05 12.14 -3.53
CA ILE A 93 9.78 12.28 -2.81
C ILE A 93 8.91 13.25 -3.60
N LEU A 94 7.71 12.80 -3.97
CA LEU A 94 6.77 13.55 -4.80
C LEU A 94 5.42 13.67 -4.09
N GLU A 95 4.69 14.71 -4.46
CA GLU A 95 3.30 14.87 -4.07
C GLU A 95 2.46 13.69 -4.56
N SER A 96 1.56 13.24 -3.69
CA SER A 96 0.54 12.25 -4.00
C SER A 96 -0.64 12.57 -3.10
N GLU A 97 -1.84 12.65 -3.66
CA GLU A 97 -3.05 12.75 -2.85
C GLU A 97 -3.23 11.49 -2.00
N GLU A 98 -4.17 11.56 -1.05
CA GLU A 98 -4.58 10.40 -0.27
C GLU A 98 -4.94 9.24 -1.19
N THR A 99 -4.51 8.04 -0.81
CA THR A 99 -4.70 6.85 -1.63
C THR A 99 -5.08 5.65 -0.79
N SER A 100 -5.86 4.76 -1.38
CA SER A 100 -6.30 3.51 -0.78
C SER A 100 -5.66 2.31 -1.45
N ILE A 101 -5.71 1.14 -0.80
CA ILE A 101 -5.28 -0.11 -1.44
C ILE A 101 -6.03 -0.40 -2.75
N GLU A 102 -7.29 0.04 -2.87
CA GLU A 102 -8.07 -0.12 -4.10
C GLU A 102 -7.48 0.70 -5.25
N ASP A 103 -7.05 1.93 -4.97
CA ASP A 103 -6.39 2.80 -5.97
C ASP A 103 -5.03 2.24 -6.37
N ILE A 104 -4.28 1.68 -5.42
CA ILE A 104 -2.98 1.04 -5.70
C ILE A 104 -3.15 -0.20 -6.57
N ILE A 105 -4.13 -1.05 -6.29
CA ILE A 105 -4.44 -2.22 -7.12
C ILE A 105 -4.78 -1.76 -8.56
N LYS A 106 -5.69 -0.80 -8.72
CA LYS A 106 -6.06 -0.25 -10.04
C LYS A 106 -4.87 0.37 -10.77
N PHE A 107 -3.98 1.05 -10.05
CA PHE A 107 -2.76 1.61 -10.63
C PHE A 107 -1.84 0.53 -11.19
N ILE A 108 -1.65 -0.56 -10.42
CA ILE A 108 -0.80 -1.68 -10.85
C ILE A 108 -1.46 -2.44 -12.00
N GLU A 109 -2.77 -2.69 -11.94
CA GLU A 109 -3.55 -3.30 -13.04
C GLU A 109 -3.29 -2.56 -14.35
N LYS A 110 -3.48 -1.23 -14.35
CA LYS A 110 -3.19 -0.37 -15.50
C LYS A 110 -1.72 -0.42 -15.96
N LYS A 111 -0.76 -0.64 -15.05
CA LYS A 111 0.67 -0.75 -15.40
C LYS A 111 1.04 -2.10 -15.99
N LEU A 112 0.24 -3.13 -15.76
CA LEU A 112 0.41 -4.47 -16.31
C LEU A 112 -0.49 -4.74 -17.52
N ASP A 113 -1.21 -3.71 -18.01
CA ASP A 113 -2.19 -3.80 -19.09
C ASP A 113 -3.34 -4.81 -18.80
N TYR A 114 -3.76 -4.91 -17.53
CA TYR A 114 -4.93 -5.67 -17.05
C TYR A 114 -6.14 -4.76 -16.80
#